data_AF-A0A3C2DXS8-F1
#
_entry.id   AF-A0A3C2DXS8-F1
#
_cell.length_a   1.000
_cell.length_b   1.000
_cell.length_c   1.000
_cell.angle_alpha   90.00
_cell.angle_beta   90.00
_cell.angle_gamma   90.00
#
_symmetry.space_group_name_H-M   'P 1'
#
loop_
_entity.id
_entity.type
_entity.pdbx_description
1 polymer ?
#
loop_
_entity_poly.entity_id
_entity_poly.type
_entity_poly.pdbx_seq_one_letter_code
_entity_poly.pdbx_strand_id
1 'polypeptide(L)'
;GHLYVSGQLPMADGAVTYTGRLGAELDIEAGQAAARLCAVNLLAQASAALESDLSRVQRVVKLGGFVAATAEFSDHPKVMNGASDLMVKVFGEAGCHTRFAVGCASLPLGAAVEIDALFEVE
;
A
#
# COMPACT_ATOMS: atom_id res chain seq x y z
N GLY A 1 -13.70 -9.20 -14.06
CA GLY A 1 -14.44 -8.23 -13.21
C GLY A 1 -13.51 -7.27 -12.48
N HIS A 2 -14.00 -6.52 -11.50
CA HIS A 2 -13.18 -5.64 -10.64
C HIS A 2 -13.22 -6.11 -9.18
N LEU A 3 -12.05 -6.20 -8.56
CA LEU A 3 -11.88 -6.46 -7.14
C LEU A 3 -11.42 -5.18 -6.43
N TYR A 4 -12.21 -4.72 -5.48
CA TYR A 4 -11.92 -3.57 -4.63
C TYR A 4 -11.43 -4.08 -3.28
N VAL A 5 -10.22 -3.67 -2.89
CA VAL A 5 -9.65 -4.00 -1.59
C VAL A 5 -9.58 -2.74 -0.75
N SER A 6 -10.23 -2.78 0.43
CA SER A 6 -10.21 -1.69 1.41
C SER A 6 -8.79 -1.32 1.83
N GLY A 7 -8.61 -0.13 2.41
CA GLY A 7 -7.34 0.34 2.95
C GLY A 7 -6.66 -0.69 3.87
N GLN A 8 -5.42 -1.03 3.54
CA GLN A 8 -4.59 -1.95 4.31
C GLN A 8 -3.50 -1.18 5.04
N LEU A 9 -3.37 -1.48 6.33
CA LEU A 9 -2.33 -0.97 7.22
C LEU A 9 -1.08 -1.86 7.18
N PRO A 10 0.08 -1.40 7.70
CA PRO A 10 1.30 -2.19 7.76
C PRO A 10 1.24 -3.16 8.96
N MET A 11 0.29 -4.09 8.88
CA MET A 11 0.05 -5.14 9.87
C MET A 11 1.05 -6.27 9.71
N ALA A 12 1.63 -6.72 10.82
CA ALA A 12 2.36 -7.98 10.93
C ALA A 12 2.10 -8.58 12.33
N ASP A 13 1.95 -9.89 12.40
CA ASP A 13 1.65 -10.64 13.64
C ASP A 13 0.47 -10.07 14.45
N GLY A 14 -0.55 -9.57 13.75
CA GLY A 14 -1.78 -9.04 14.36
C GLY A 14 -1.68 -7.60 14.87
N ALA A 15 -0.57 -6.88 14.65
CA ALA A 15 -0.39 -5.51 15.09
C ALA A 15 0.17 -4.60 13.99
N VAL A 16 -0.08 -3.29 14.10
CA VAL A 16 0.55 -2.27 13.22
C VAL A 16 2.02 -2.14 13.63
N THR A 17 2.93 -2.36 12.69
CA THR A 17 4.39 -2.38 12.97
C THR A 17 5.12 -1.09 12.64
N TYR A 18 4.49 -0.20 11.87
CA TYR A 18 5.02 1.13 11.55
C TYR A 18 4.02 2.18 12.00
N THR A 19 4.34 2.87 13.09
CA THR A 19 3.50 3.91 13.69
C THR A 19 4.23 5.24 13.76
N GLY A 20 3.49 6.34 13.69
CA GLY A 20 4.04 7.70 13.66
C GLY A 20 3.97 8.33 12.27
N ARG A 21 4.65 9.47 12.10
CA ARG A 21 4.54 10.31 10.91
C ARG A 21 5.87 10.48 10.20
N LEU A 22 5.79 10.54 8.88
CA LEU A 22 6.90 10.88 8.01
C LEU A 22 7.28 12.36 8.19
N GLY A 23 8.59 12.61 8.30
CA GLY A 23 9.12 13.95 8.60
C GLY A 23 9.12 14.30 10.10
N ALA A 24 8.70 13.37 10.96
CA ALA A 24 8.83 13.45 12.40
C ALA A 24 9.48 12.18 12.96
N GLU A 25 8.69 11.17 13.31
CA GLU A 25 9.18 9.93 13.92
C GLU A 25 9.80 8.96 12.91
N LEU A 26 9.38 9.04 11.64
CA LEU A 26 9.78 8.13 10.58
C LEU A 26 10.45 8.85 9.41
N ASP A 27 11.44 8.19 8.83
CA ASP A 27 12.09 8.60 7.59
C ASP A 27 11.46 7.88 6.37
N ILE A 28 11.96 8.23 5.18
CA ILE A 28 11.43 7.70 3.92
C ILE A 28 11.64 6.18 3.82
N GLU A 29 12.75 5.65 4.34
CA GLU A 29 13.05 4.21 4.28
C GLU A 29 12.05 3.41 5.12
N ALA A 30 11.80 3.85 6.35
CA ALA A 30 10.76 3.27 7.19
C ALA A 30 9.37 3.40 6.55
N GLY A 31 9.07 4.54 5.92
CA GLY A 31 7.84 4.73 5.15
C GLY A 31 7.70 3.74 3.99
N GLN A 32 8.76 3.51 3.22
CA GLN A 32 8.76 2.54 2.11
C GLN A 32 8.56 1.12 2.61
N ALA A 33 9.18 0.75 3.74
CA ALA A 33 8.97 -0.54 4.37
C ALA A 33 7.51 -0.70 4.85
N ALA A 34 6.92 0.35 5.43
CA ALA A 34 5.50 0.38 5.80
C ALA A 34 4.59 0.21 4.57
N ALA A 35 4.81 0.99 3.51
CA ALA A 35 4.04 0.90 2.27
C ALA A 35 4.15 -0.48 1.62
N ARG A 36 5.35 -1.08 1.64
CA ARG A 36 5.57 -2.44 1.17
C ARG A 36 4.75 -3.46 1.97
N LEU A 37 4.68 -3.31 3.30
CA LEU A 37 3.87 -4.19 4.15
C LEU A 37 2.37 -4.01 3.91
N CYS A 38 1.89 -2.78 3.70
CA CYS A 38 0.52 -2.53 3.23
C CYS A 38 0.23 -3.29 1.92
N ALA A 39 1.17 -3.25 0.97
CA ALA A 39 1.04 -3.98 -0.29
C ALA A 39 1.03 -5.50 -0.13
N VAL A 40 1.82 -6.07 0.80
CA VAL A 40 1.73 -7.49 1.16
C VAL A 40 0.33 -7.82 1.70
N ASN A 41 -0.22 -6.98 2.57
CA ASN A 41 -1.56 -7.17 3.12
C ASN A 41 -2.65 -7.03 2.04
N LEU A 42 -2.49 -6.13 1.07
CA LEU A 42 -3.37 -6.04 -0.11
C LEU A 42 -3.35 -7.34 -0.91
N LEU A 43 -2.17 -7.89 -1.19
CA LEU A 43 -2.03 -9.16 -1.89
C LEU A 43 -2.65 -10.32 -1.10
N ALA A 44 -2.54 -10.32 0.23
CA ALA A 44 -3.17 -11.33 1.08
C ALA A 44 -4.70 -11.29 0.97
N GLN A 45 -5.32 -10.10 1.00
CA GLN A 45 -6.77 -9.94 0.80
C GLN A 45 -7.20 -10.33 -0.62
N ALA A 46 -6.43 -9.91 -1.63
CA ALA A 46 -6.70 -10.30 -3.02
C ALA A 46 -6.61 -11.81 -3.21
N SER A 47 -5.58 -12.45 -2.65
CA SER A 47 -5.41 -13.90 -2.66
C SER A 47 -6.58 -14.60 -1.99
N ALA A 48 -7.02 -14.14 -0.82
CA ALA A 48 -8.19 -14.72 -0.13
C ALA A 48 -9.47 -14.60 -0.96
N ALA A 49 -9.71 -13.45 -1.61
CA ALA A 49 -10.87 -13.22 -2.47
C ALA A 49 -10.82 -14.03 -3.78
N LEU A 50 -9.63 -14.40 -4.24
CA LEU A 50 -9.38 -15.15 -5.48
C LEU A 50 -9.05 -16.63 -5.22
N GLU A 51 -9.50 -17.18 -4.09
CA GLU A 51 -9.35 -18.61 -3.77
C GLU A 51 -7.88 -19.08 -3.75
N SER A 52 -6.99 -18.20 -3.27
CA SER A 52 -5.53 -18.37 -3.26
C SER A 52 -4.86 -18.38 -4.63
N ASP A 53 -5.54 -17.91 -5.68
CA ASP A 53 -5.02 -17.82 -7.03
C ASP A 53 -4.84 -16.37 -7.49
N LEU A 54 -3.67 -15.80 -7.21
CA LEU A 54 -3.30 -14.47 -7.67
C LEU A 54 -3.07 -14.39 -9.18
N SER A 55 -2.97 -15.51 -9.91
CA SER A 55 -2.82 -15.48 -11.37
C SER A 55 -4.08 -14.96 -12.08
N ARG A 56 -5.22 -14.94 -11.37
CA ARG A 56 -6.48 -14.36 -11.83
C ARG A 56 -6.46 -12.83 -11.89
N VAL A 57 -5.44 -12.17 -11.34
CA VAL A 57 -5.25 -10.72 -11.47
C VAL A 57 -4.71 -10.42 -12.86
N GLN A 58 -5.51 -9.75 -13.68
CA GLN A 58 -5.12 -9.31 -15.02
C GLN A 58 -4.39 -7.98 -14.99
N ARG A 59 -4.73 -7.09 -14.05
CA ARG A 59 -4.08 -5.79 -13.88
C ARG A 59 -4.26 -5.22 -12.48
N VAL A 60 -3.20 -4.60 -11.96
CA VAL A 60 -3.33 -3.62 -10.87
C VAL A 60 -3.76 -2.29 -11.51
N VAL A 61 -5.05 -1.94 -11.38
CA VAL A 61 -5.60 -0.75 -12.05
C VAL A 61 -5.16 0.53 -11.33
N LYS A 62 -5.27 0.52 -9.99
CA LYS A 62 -4.98 1.68 -9.15
C LYS A 62 -4.52 1.29 -7.75
N LEU A 63 -3.55 2.04 -7.22
CA LEU A 63 -3.27 2.12 -5.78
C LEU A 63 -3.58 3.53 -5.24
N GLY A 64 -4.33 3.62 -4.15
CA GLY A 64 -4.54 4.86 -3.40
C GLY A 64 -3.71 4.88 -2.13
N GLY A 65 -2.78 5.83 -2.03
CA GLY A 65 -1.83 5.90 -0.92
C GLY A 65 -2.07 7.07 0.01
N PHE A 66 -2.32 6.78 1.28
CA PHE A 66 -2.33 7.75 2.37
C PHE A 66 -1.09 7.55 3.24
N VAL A 67 -0.39 8.64 3.55
CA VAL A 67 0.84 8.62 4.35
C VAL A 67 0.66 9.59 5.50
N ALA A 68 0.76 9.11 6.74
CA ALA A 68 0.75 9.97 7.91
C ALA A 68 2.04 10.79 7.92
N ALA A 69 1.94 12.11 7.86
CA ALA A 69 3.10 12.97 7.65
C ALA A 69 2.97 14.34 8.35
N THR A 70 4.09 15.02 8.55
CA THR A 70 4.08 16.44 8.92
C THR A 70 3.60 17.30 7.75
N ALA A 71 3.24 18.56 8.01
CA ALA A 71 2.75 19.47 6.97
C ALA A 71 3.84 19.82 5.94
N GLU A 72 5.10 19.75 6.35
CA GLU A 72 6.29 20.10 5.56
C GLU A 72 6.81 18.93 4.72
N PHE A 73 6.41 17.69 5.04
CA PHE A 73 6.81 16.52 4.29
C PHE A 73 6.15 16.51 2.91
N SER A 74 6.94 16.30 1.86
CA SER A 74 6.46 16.32 0.46
C SER A 74 6.85 15.07 -0.34
N ASP A 75 7.60 14.16 0.27
CA ASP A 75 8.15 12.96 -0.37
C ASP A 75 7.20 11.74 -0.34
N HIS A 76 5.89 11.96 -0.21
CA HIS A 76 4.87 10.91 -0.23
C HIS A 76 4.98 9.96 -1.42
N PRO A 77 5.29 10.43 -2.66
CA PRO A 77 5.48 9.53 -3.79
C PRO A 77 6.66 8.56 -3.61
N LYS A 78 7.72 8.97 -2.91
CA LYS A 78 8.87 8.10 -2.62
C LYS A 78 8.48 7.00 -1.63
N VAL A 79 7.70 7.33 -0.60
CA VAL A 79 7.14 6.37 0.36
C VAL A 79 6.30 5.31 -0.37
N MET A 80 5.40 5.76 -1.24
CA MET A 80 4.53 4.86 -2.02
C MET A 80 5.26 3.94 -3.00
N ASN A 81 6.54 4.21 -3.36
CA ASN A 81 7.32 3.30 -4.18
C ASN A 81 7.50 1.93 -3.52
N GLY A 82 7.53 1.84 -2.18
CA GLY A 82 7.60 0.55 -1.49
C GLY A 82 6.47 -0.41 -1.85
N ALA A 83 5.26 0.12 -2.05
CA ALA A 83 4.11 -0.63 -2.54
C ALA A 83 4.16 -0.84 -4.07
N SER A 84 4.45 0.21 -4.83
CA SER A 84 4.44 0.16 -6.29
C SER A 84 5.47 -0.85 -6.83
N ASP A 85 6.68 -0.84 -6.28
CA ASP A 85 7.77 -1.72 -6.70
C ASP A 85 7.43 -3.19 -6.36
N LEU A 86 6.72 -3.45 -5.26
CA LEU A 86 6.23 -4.79 -4.94
C LEU A 86 5.21 -5.27 -5.97
N MET A 87 4.22 -4.44 -6.32
CA MET A 87 3.18 -4.84 -7.28
C MET A 87 3.79 -5.17 -8.66
N VAL A 88 4.74 -4.36 -9.14
CA VAL A 88 5.47 -4.63 -10.38
C VAL A 88 6.34 -5.87 -10.25
N LYS A 89 7.00 -6.10 -9.10
CA LYS A 89 7.79 -7.31 -8.86
C LYS A 89 6.94 -8.59 -8.91
N VAL A 90 5.71 -8.54 -8.42
CA VAL A 90 4.81 -9.70 -8.35
C VAL A 90 4.13 -9.97 -9.69
N PHE A 91 3.62 -8.94 -10.36
CA PHE A 91 2.77 -9.08 -11.55
C PHE A 91 3.44 -8.67 -12.87
N GLY A 92 4.71 -8.23 -12.84
CA GLY A 92 5.39 -7.72 -14.02
C GLY A 92 4.67 -6.49 -14.61
N GLU A 93 4.44 -6.50 -15.92
CA GLU A 93 3.75 -5.41 -16.63
C GLU A 93 2.31 -5.20 -16.12
N ALA A 94 1.61 -6.28 -15.74
CA ALA A 94 0.28 -6.19 -15.14
C ALA A 94 0.30 -5.47 -13.77
N GLY A 95 1.47 -5.38 -13.14
CA GLY A 95 1.70 -4.62 -11.92
C GLY A 95 1.81 -3.11 -12.13
N CYS A 96 1.92 -2.61 -13.37
CA CYS A 96 1.97 -1.19 -13.68
C CYS A 96 0.59 -0.52 -13.55
N HIS A 97 0.48 0.42 -12.61
CA HIS A 97 -0.78 0.99 -12.14
C HIS A 97 -0.79 2.52 -12.15
N THR A 98 -2.00 3.09 -12.16
CA THR A 98 -2.18 4.49 -11.78
C THR A 98 -2.12 4.62 -10.25
N ARG A 99 -1.75 5.81 -9.73
CA ARG A 99 -1.77 6.04 -8.28
C ARG A 99 -2.01 7.49 -7.90
N PHE A 100 -2.43 7.68 -6.65
CA PHE A 100 -2.21 8.92 -5.91
C PHE A 100 -1.39 8.62 -4.64
N ALA A 101 -0.67 9.62 -4.15
CA ALA A 101 0.06 9.57 -2.89
C ALA A 101 -0.14 10.90 -2.18
N VAL A 102 -0.82 10.90 -1.03
CA VAL A 102 -1.18 12.12 -0.30
C VAL A 102 -0.83 12.01 1.19
N GLY A 103 -0.55 13.16 1.79
CA GLY A 103 -0.31 13.28 3.22
C GLY A 103 -1.62 13.36 4.02
N CYS A 104 -1.61 12.78 5.21
CA CYS A 104 -2.69 12.89 6.20
C CYS A 104 -2.12 13.20 7.59
N ALA A 105 -2.90 13.86 8.45
CA ALA A 105 -2.45 14.21 9.80
C ALA A 105 -2.28 12.97 10.70
N SER A 106 -3.12 11.95 10.51
CA SER A 106 -3.07 10.67 11.20
C SER A 106 -3.81 9.59 10.39
N LEU A 107 -3.57 8.34 10.76
CA LEU A 107 -4.24 7.16 10.21
C LEU A 107 -4.74 6.26 11.35
N PRO A 108 -5.66 5.31 11.09
CA PRO A 108 -6.14 4.37 12.10
C PRO A 108 -5.01 3.67 12.83
N LEU A 109 -5.19 3.49 14.15
CA LEU A 109 -4.20 2.86 15.04
C LEU A 109 -2.82 3.55 15.08
N GLY A 110 -2.71 4.77 14.55
CA GLY A 110 -1.45 5.51 14.48
C GLY A 110 -0.50 5.03 13.38
N ALA A 111 -1.00 4.28 12.39
CA ALA A 111 -0.20 3.75 11.28
C ALA A 111 0.51 4.85 10.48
N ALA A 112 1.67 4.51 9.92
CA ALA A 112 2.44 5.40 9.06
C ALA A 112 1.88 5.51 7.63
N VAL A 113 1.30 4.43 7.11
CA VAL A 113 0.83 4.31 5.73
C VAL A 113 -0.47 3.50 5.71
N GLU A 114 -1.39 3.84 4.82
CA GLU A 114 -2.58 3.06 4.49
C GLU A 114 -2.76 3.06 2.97
N ILE A 115 -3.00 1.88 2.39
CA ILE A 115 -3.09 1.74 0.92
C ILE A 115 -4.32 0.92 0.54
N ASP A 116 -5.14 1.44 -0.37
CA ASP A 116 -6.22 0.69 -1.03
C ASP A 116 -5.79 0.22 -2.43
N ALA A 117 -6.56 -0.70 -3.01
CA ALA A 117 -6.31 -1.15 -4.37
C ALA A 117 -7.57 -1.49 -5.17
N LEU A 118 -7.48 -1.25 -6.47
CA LEU A 118 -8.40 -1.77 -7.48
C LEU A 118 -7.64 -2.72 -8.39
N PHE A 119 -8.09 -3.97 -8.45
CA PHE A 119 -7.59 -4.98 -9.37
C PHE A 119 -8.63 -5.28 -10.45
N GLU A 120 -8.17 -5.44 -11.68
CA GLU A 120 -8.91 -6.13 -12.73
C GLU A 120 -8.60 -7.62 -12.61
N VAL A 121 -9.65 -8.44 -12.59
CA VAL A 121 -9.55 -9.89 -12.41
C VAL A 121 -10.34 -10.60 -13.50
N GLU A 122 -10.04 -11.88 -13.77
CA GLU A 122 -10.88 -12.72 -14.64
C GLU A 122 -12.29 -12.91 -14.05
#